data_AF-A0AB35L4G3-F1
#
_entry.id   AF-A0AB35L4G3-F1
#
_cell.length_a   1.000
_cell.length_b   1.000
_cell.length_c   1.000
_cell.angle_alpha   90.00
_cell.angle_beta   90.00
_cell.angle_gamma   90.00
#
_symmetry.space_group_name_H-M   'P 1'
#
loop_
_entity.id
_entity.type
_entity.pdbx_description
1 polymer ?
#
loop_
_entity_poly.entity_id
_entity_poly.type
_entity_poly.pdbx_seq_one_letter_code
_entity_poly.pdbx_strand_id
1 'polypeptide(L)' 'MIYAKPGTAGALVTLKPRYGNYIGGEFVAPLSGQYFSNTSPVDGSVIGEFPRSNAADIDKALDAA' A
#
# COMPACT_ATOMS: atom_id res chain seq x y z
N MET A 1 22.48 9.13 -7.84
CA MET A 1 21.39 9.85 -8.54
C MET A 1 20.43 10.35 -7.49
N ILE A 2 20.02 11.63 -7.57
CA ILE A 2 18.98 12.20 -6.70
C ILE A 2 17.69 12.18 -7.51
N TYR A 3 16.65 11.53 -7.00
CA TYR A 3 15.34 11.49 -7.63
C TYR A 3 14.44 12.57 -7.01
N ALA A 4 13.59 13.19 -7.83
CA ALA A 4 12.56 14.08 -7.34
C ALA A 4 11.53 13.30 -6.51
N LYS A 5 11.00 13.95 -5.48
CA LYS A 5 10.03 13.33 -4.56
C LYS A 5 8.76 12.94 -5.32
N PRO A 6 8.16 11.76 -5.05
CA PRO A 6 6.86 11.40 -5.64
C PRO A 6 5.82 12.50 -5.43
N GLY A 7 5.11 12.89 -6.49
CA GLY A 7 4.13 13.99 -6.47
C GLY A 7 4.68 15.38 -6.77
N THR A 8 6.00 15.54 -7.00
CA THR A 8 6.60 16.80 -7.47
C THR A 8 7.00 16.74 -8.95
N ALA A 9 7.23 17.91 -9.57
CA ALA A 9 7.73 17.97 -10.94
C ALA A 9 9.05 17.19 -11.09
N GLY A 10 9.15 16.35 -12.14
CA GLY A 10 10.31 15.48 -12.39
C GLY A 10 10.31 14.16 -11.62
N ALA A 11 9.25 13.86 -10.85
CA ALA A 11 9.11 12.55 -10.19
C ALA A 11 8.92 11.43 -11.21
N LEU A 12 9.71 10.36 -11.08
CA LEU A 12 9.60 9.19 -11.95
C LEU A 12 8.45 8.25 -11.57
N VAL A 13 7.88 8.43 -10.37
CA VAL A 13 6.84 7.56 -9.83
C VAL A 13 5.70 8.38 -9.24
N THR A 14 4.48 7.87 -9.41
CA THR A 14 3.27 8.40 -8.80
C THR A 14 2.73 7.38 -7.81
N LEU A 15 2.50 7.82 -6.56
CA LEU A 15 1.94 6.97 -5.51
C LEU A 15 0.41 6.97 -5.61
N LYS A 16 -0.21 5.82 -5.35
CA LYS A 16 -1.66 5.70 -5.24
C LYS A 16 -2.08 6.07 -3.81
N PRO A 17 -3.29 6.64 -3.62
CA PRO A 17 -3.78 6.98 -2.30
C PRO A 17 -4.03 5.74 -1.42
N ARG A 18 -4.36 4.59 -2.04
CA ARG A 18 -4.66 3.34 -1.33
C ARG A 18 -4.19 2.12 -2.13
N TYR A 19 -3.71 1.12 -1.41
CA TYR A 19 -3.24 -0.16 -1.94
C TYR A 19 -4.01 -1.34 -1.35
N GLY A 20 -4.02 -2.47 -2.06
CA GLY A 20 -4.63 -3.73 -1.59
C GLY A 20 -3.58 -4.77 -1.22
N ASN A 21 -4.03 -5.86 -0.58
CA ASN A 21 -3.28 -7.09 -0.42
C ASN A 21 -3.11 -7.74 -1.78
N TYR A 22 -1.95 -8.30 -2.08
CA TYR A 22 -1.76 -9.04 -3.32
C TYR A 22 -1.96 -10.54 -3.05
N ILE A 23 -3.12 -11.08 -3.44
CA ILE A 23 -3.54 -12.45 -3.14
C ILE A 23 -4.08 -13.09 -4.43
N GLY A 24 -3.60 -14.29 -4.77
CA GLY A 24 -4.08 -15.02 -5.94
C GLY A 24 -3.83 -14.31 -7.29
N GLY A 25 -2.81 -13.44 -7.37
CA GLY A 25 -2.49 -12.67 -8.58
C GLY A 25 -3.23 -11.34 -8.71
N GLU A 26 -4.02 -10.94 -7.72
CA GLU A 26 -4.82 -9.71 -7.77
C GLU A 26 -4.63 -8.85 -6.51
N PHE A 27 -4.84 -7.54 -6.66
CA PHE A 27 -4.89 -6.61 -5.53
C PHE A 27 -6.30 -6.56 -4.93
N VAL A 28 -6.47 -7.09 -3.73
CA VAL A 28 -7.74 -7.17 -3.00
C VAL A 28 -7.73 -6.27 -1.76
N ALA A 29 -8.89 -5.73 -1.39
CA ALA A 29 -9.05 -5.03 -0.11
C ALA A 29 -8.88 -6.01 1.07
N PRO A 30 -8.45 -5.56 2.26
CA PRO A 30 -8.44 -6.39 3.45
C PRO A 30 -9.87 -6.77 3.82
N LEU A 31 -10.08 -8.01 4.25
CA LEU A 31 -11.38 -8.53 4.65
C LEU A 31 -11.96 -7.77 5.84
N SER A 32 -11.11 -7.24 6.72
CA SER A 32 -11.51 -6.38 7.85
C SER A 32 -11.95 -4.97 7.43
N GLY A 33 -11.64 -4.55 6.19
CA GLY A 33 -11.80 -3.18 5.71
C GLY A 33 -10.85 -2.17 6.38
N GLN A 34 -9.95 -2.62 7.27
CA GLN A 34 -9.06 -1.72 7.99
C GLN A 34 -7.83 -1.36 7.17
N TYR A 35 -7.46 -0.09 7.22
CA TYR A 35 -6.26 0.44 6.60
C TYR A 35 -5.45 1.24 7.62
N PHE A 36 -4.17 1.42 7.35
CA PHE A 36 -3.32 2.35 8.08
C PHE A 36 -2.60 3.28 7.11
N SER A 37 -2.41 4.52 7.52
CA SER A 37 -1.68 5.51 6.74
C SER A 37 -0.18 5.35 6.97
N ASN A 38 0.58 5.28 5.89
CA ASN A 38 2.04 5.33 5.94
C ASN A 38 2.51 6.76 5.64
N THR A 39 3.41 7.27 6.47
CA THR A 39 3.99 8.60 6.31
C THR A 39 5.48 8.50 6.00
N SER A 40 5.95 9.45 5.20
CA SER A 40 7.36 9.59 4.84
C SER A 40 8.19 9.94 6.07
N PRO A 41 9.28 9.22 6.37
CA PRO A 41 10.18 9.59 7.46
C PRO A 41 11.00 10.85 7.13
N VAL A 42 11.01 11.31 5.87
CA VAL A 42 11.76 12.50 5.44
C VAL A 42 11.09 13.78 5.90
N ASP A 43 9.76 13.84 5.87
CA ASP A 43 8.99 15.07 6.08
C ASP A 43 7.59 14.87 6.67
N GLY A 44 7.23 13.64 7.06
CA GLY A 44 5.94 13.30 7.65
C GLY A 44 4.76 13.30 6.67
N SER A 45 4.99 13.57 5.38
CA SER A 45 3.91 13.58 4.38
C SER A 45 3.30 12.19 4.17
N VAL A 46 1.99 12.14 3.89
CA VAL A 46 1.30 10.87 3.65
C VAL A 46 1.75 10.27 2.31
N ILE A 47 2.23 9.03 2.36
CA ILE A 47 2.61 8.23 1.19
C ILE A 47 1.37 7.56 0.60
N GLY A 48 0.51 7.00 1.46
CA GLY A 48 -0.71 6.31 1.08
C GLY A 48 -1.21 5.41 2.20
N GLU A 49 -2.34 4.76 1.95
CA GLU A 49 -2.96 3.81 2.87
C GLU A 49 -2.71 2.37 2.45
N PHE A 50 -2.39 1.53 3.42
CA PHE A 50 -2.11 0.12 3.22
C PHE A 50 -3.05 -0.74 4.08
N PRO A 51 -3.41 -1.95 3.62
CA PRO A 51 -4.28 -2.84 4.36
C PRO A 51 -3.70 -3.19 5.73
N ARG A 52 -4.52 -3.07 6.78
CA ARG A 52 -4.22 -3.61 8.11
C ARG A 52 -4.78 -5.02 8.19
N SER A 53 -4.13 -5.93 7.49
CA SER A 53 -4.53 -7.32 7.33
C SER A 53 -4.53 -8.07 8.66
N ASN A 54 -5.42 -9.06 8.78
CA ASN A 54 -5.50 -9.93 9.96
C ASN A 54 -5.47 -11.41 9.55
N ALA A 55 -5.73 -12.31 10.49
CA ALA A 55 -5.72 -13.76 10.25
C ALA A 55 -6.57 -14.19 9.04
N ALA A 56 -7.73 -13.58 8.83
CA ALA A 56 -8.60 -13.96 7.71
C ALA A 56 -7.99 -13.63 6.34
N ASP A 57 -7.26 -12.52 6.23
CA ASP A 57 -6.52 -12.17 5.01
C ASP A 57 -5.35 -13.14 4.76
N ILE A 58 -4.73 -13.64 5.84
CA ILE A 58 -3.64 -14.61 5.78
C ILE A 58 -4.17 -15.97 5.31
N ASP A 59 -5.29 -16.44 5.87
CA ASP A 59 -5.90 -17.71 5.47
C ASP A 59 -6.32 -17.66 4.00
N LYS A 60 -6.91 -16.54 3.55
CA LYS A 60 -7.26 -16.34 2.14
C LYS A 60 -6.02 -16.33 1.23
N ALA A 61 -4.91 -15.77 1.69
CA ALA A 61 -3.65 -15.80 0.95
C ALA A 61 -3.07 -17.21 0.85
N LEU A 62 -3.21 -18.00 1.91
CA LEU A 62 -2.76 -19.39 1.97
C LEU A 62 -3.57 -20.28 1.01
N ASP A 63 -4.89 -20.13 0.97
CA ASP A 63 -5.78 -20.89 0.08
C ASP A 63 -5.52 -20.59 -1.41
N ALA A 64 -4.90 -19.45 -1.73
CA ALA A 64 -4.64 -18.99 -3.09
C ALA A 64 -3.20 -19.30 -3.59
N ALA A 65 -2.35 -19.92 -2.75
CA ALA A 65 -0.95 -20.26 -3.06
C ALA A 65 -0.81 -21.68 -3.65
#